data_AF-A0A938QK10-F1
#
_entry.id   AF-A0A938QK10-F1
#
_cell.length_a   1.000
_cell.length_b   1.000
_cell.length_c   1.000
_cell.angle_alpha   90.00
_cell.angle_beta   90.00
_cell.angle_gamma   90.00
#
_symmetry.space_group_name_H-M   'P 1'
#
loop_
_entity.id
_entity.type
_entity.pdbx_description
1 polymer ?
#
loop_
_entity_poly.entity_id
_entity_poly.type
_entity_poly.pdbx_seq_one_letter_code
_entity_poly.pdbx_strand_id
1 'polypeptide(L)' 'MPFYLKHVPYAIWHVYLIETQDEDEALYEKDGEYQGYFDTESREDCELFGPFATREEALASDKARVEGR' A
#
# COMPACT_ATOMS: atom_id res chain seq x y z
N MET A 1 4.83 2.55 15.33
CA MET A 1 5.55 1.43 14.64
C MET A 1 5.76 1.86 13.19
N PRO A 2 6.51 1.16 12.32
CA PRO A 2 6.60 1.59 10.92
C PRO A 2 5.28 1.36 10.18
N PHE A 3 5.13 2.03 9.04
CA PHE A 3 3.98 1.93 8.16
C PHE A 3 4.35 1.23 6.85
N TYR A 4 3.44 0.42 6.32
CA TYR A 4 3.54 -0.20 5.02
C TYR A 4 2.32 0.15 4.17
N LEU A 5 2.50 0.23 2.86
CA LEU A 5 1.42 0.29 1.90
C LEU A 5 1.35 -1.04 1.17
N LYS A 6 0.19 -1.69 1.24
CA LYS A 6 -0.10 -2.92 0.52
C LYS A 6 -1.05 -2.61 -0.62
N HIS A 7 -0.58 -2.84 -1.84
CA HIS A 7 -1.35 -2.72 -3.06
C HIS A 7 -1.84 -4.10 -3.48
N VAL A 8 -3.16 -4.31 -3.46
CA VAL A 8 -3.77 -5.59 -3.82
C VAL A 8 -4.35 -5.49 -5.22
N PRO A 9 -3.79 -6.18 -6.23
CA PRO A 9 -4.33 -6.17 -7.58
C PRO A 9 -5.60 -7.02 -7.66
N TYR A 10 -6.74 -6.34 -7.87
CA TYR A 10 -7.97 -6.96 -8.35
C TYR A 10 -8.27 -6.45 -9.78
N ALA A 11 -9.55 -6.31 -10.16
CA ALA A 11 -9.93 -5.54 -11.34
C ALA A 11 -9.61 -4.04 -11.19
N ILE A 12 -9.41 -3.58 -9.95
CA ILE A 12 -9.00 -2.24 -9.55
C ILE A 12 -8.00 -2.47 -8.41
N TRP A 13 -6.89 -1.72 -8.36
CA TRP A 13 -5.94 -1.85 -7.24
C TRP A 13 -6.50 -1.19 -6.00
N HIS A 14 -6.51 -1.90 -4.87
CA HIS A 14 -6.85 -1.33 -3.57
C HIS A 14 -5.57 -1.09 -2.77
N VAL A 15 -5.47 0.08 -2.14
CA VAL A 15 -4.32 0.45 -1.31
C VAL A 15 -4.72 0.39 0.16
N TYR A 16 -3.92 -0.33 0.95
CA TYR A 16 -4.10 -0.45 2.39
C TYR A 16 -2.86 0.07 3.11
N LEU A 17 -3.06 0.95 4.09
CA LEU A 17 -2.02 1.40 5.01
C LEU A 17 -2.02 0.48 6.24
N ILE A 18 -0.89 -0.13 6.54
CA ILE A 18 -0.74 -1.09 7.63
C ILE A 18 0.34 -0.59 8.58
N GLU A 19 0.03 -0.47 9.87
CA GLU A 19 1.01 -0.14 10.91
C GLU A 19 1.43 -1.42 11.63
N THR A 20 2.62 -1.92 11.32
CA THR A 20 3.20 -3.10 11.98
C THR A 20 4.72 -3.01 11.98
N GLN A 21 5.35 -3.75 12.88
CA GLN A 21 6.80 -3.97 12.93
C GLN A 21 7.26 -5.19 12.10
N ASP A 22 6.34 -6.01 11.59
CA ASP A 22 6.62 -7.26 10.87
C ASP A 22 6.18 -7.14 9.39
N GLU A 23 7.12 -7.36 8.47
CA GLU A 23 6.88 -7.27 7.03
C GLU A 23 5.97 -8.40 6.52
N ASP A 24 6.07 -9.61 7.10
CA ASP A 24 5.20 -10.73 6.73
C ASP A 24 3.77 -10.46 7.20
N GLU A 25 3.61 -9.89 8.40
CA GLU A 25 2.31 -9.41 8.88
C GLU A 25 1.76 -8.38 7.90
N ALA A 26 2.53 -7.37 7.48
CA ALA A 26 2.10 -6.38 6.51
C ALA A 26 1.65 -6.99 5.17
N LEU A 27 2.31 -8.06 4.70
CA LEU A 27 1.94 -8.74 3.46
C LEU A 27 0.63 -9.55 3.59
N TYR A 28 0.38 -10.18 4.73
CA TYR A 28 -0.80 -11.04 4.94
C TYR A 28 -1.98 -10.36 5.64
N GLU A 29 -1.76 -9.19 6.24
CA GLU A 29 -2.75 -8.43 7.00
C GLU A 29 -3.97 -8.09 6.12
N LYS A 30 -5.15 -8.26 6.70
CA LYS A 30 -6.45 -7.99 6.08
C LYS A 30 -7.13 -6.75 6.64
N ASP A 31 -6.69 -6.27 7.81
CA ASP A 31 -7.24 -5.10 8.52
C ASP A 31 -6.41 -3.81 8.32
N GLY A 32 -5.87 -3.60 7.12
CA GLY A 32 -5.22 -2.34 6.77
C GLY A 32 -6.23 -1.21 6.51
N GLU A 33 -5.83 0.04 6.76
CA GLU A 33 -6.68 1.20 6.48
C GLU A 33 -6.75 1.47 4.98
N TYR A 34 -7.94 1.35 4.41
CA TYR A 34 -8.19 1.58 2.99
C TYR A 34 -7.93 3.04 2.58
N GLN A 35 -6.94 3.27 1.72
CA GLN A 35 -6.56 4.61 1.25
C GLN A 35 -7.19 4.98 -0.11
N GLY A 36 -7.73 4.01 -0.84
CA GLY A 36 -8.38 4.26 -2.12
C GLY A 36 -8.08 3.21 -3.18
N TYR A 37 -8.43 3.54 -4.41
CA TYR A 37 -8.24 2.66 -5.56
C TYR A 37 -7.64 3.40 -6.76
N PHE A 38 -6.87 2.66 -7.58
CA PHE A 38 -6.32 3.17 -8.83
C PHE A 38 -6.60 2.20 -9.98
N ASP A 39 -6.95 2.75 -11.14
CA ASP A 39 -7.15 1.98 -12.35
C ASP A 39 -5.79 1.61 -12.94
N THR A 40 -5.60 0.34 -13.27
CA THR A 40 -4.33 -0.16 -13.78
C THR A 40 -4.59 -1.39 -14.62
N GLU A 41 -3.93 -1.41 -15.78
CA GLU A 41 -4.04 -2.50 -16.75
C GLU A 41 -3.31 -3.77 -16.26
N SER A 42 -2.44 -3.65 -15.26
CA SER A 42 -1.65 -4.77 -14.72
C SER A 42 -2.33 -5.47 -13.55
N ARG A 43 -2.45 -6.79 -13.67
CA ARG A 43 -3.07 -7.73 -12.70
C ARG A 43 -2.05 -8.57 -11.93
N GLU A 44 -0.78 -8.15 -11.90
CA GLU A 44 0.27 -9.02 -11.38
C GLU A 44 0.69 -8.62 -9.96
N ASP A 45 0.47 -9.57 -9.05
CA ASP A 45 0.89 -9.72 -7.63
C ASP A 45 0.69 -8.55 -6.64
N CYS A 46 0.42 -8.91 -5.38
CA CYS A 46 0.35 -7.91 -4.30
C CYS A 46 1.71 -7.26 -4.13
N GLU A 47 1.77 -5.94 -4.22
CA GLU A 47 2.99 -5.17 -3.96
C GLU A 47 2.95 -4.61 -2.54
N LEU A 48 4.10 -4.59 -1.87
CA LEU A 48 4.28 -3.97 -0.56
C LEU A 48 5.33 -2.88 -0.67
N PHE A 49 5.03 -1.70 -0.11
CA PHE A 49 5.95 -0.56 -0.05
C PHE A 49 6.17 -0.13 1.40
N GLY A 50 7.40 0.28 1.71
CA GLY A 50 7.83 0.66 3.05
C GLY A 50 9.11 -0.09 3.46
N PRO A 51 9.43 -0.14 4.76
CA PRO A 51 8.74 0.56 5.85
C PRO A 51 8.90 2.08 5.77
N PHE A 52 7.84 2.82 6.07
CA PHE A 52 7.85 4.26 6.26
C PHE A 52 7.91 4.60 7.75
N ALA A 53 8.66 5.63 8.11
CA ALA A 53 8.78 6.04 9.52
C ALA A 53 7.50 6.71 10.02
N THR A 54 6.79 7.38 9.10
CA THR A 54 5.53 8.07 9.41
C THR A 54 4.44 7.76 8.40
N ARG A 55 3.19 7.94 8.83
CA ARG A 55 2.01 7.87 7.97
C ARG A 55 2.07 8.87 6.81
N GLU A 56 2.53 10.10 7.08
CA GLU A 56 2.58 11.15 6.06
C GLU A 56 3.54 10.79 4.93
N GLU A 57 4.70 10.19 5.25
CA GLU A 57 5.65 9.70 4.25
C GLU A 57 5.04 8.60 3.38
N ALA A 58 4.33 7.64 3.99
CA ALA A 58 3.65 6.58 3.26
C ALA A 58 2.64 7.19 2.26
N LEU A 59 1.74 8.05 2.72
CA LEU A 59 0.71 8.66 1.88
C LEU A 59 1.28 9.58 0.80
N ALA A 60 2.36 10.31 1.09
CA ALA A 60 3.06 11.12 0.09
C ALA A 60 3.70 10.26 -1.01
N SER A 61 4.26 9.10 -0.63
CA SER A 61 4.81 8.13 -1.59
C SER A 61 3.73 7.54 -2.50
N ASP A 62 2.56 7.18 -1.94
CA ASP A 62 1.43 6.67 -2.73
C ASP A 62 0.94 7.72 -3.73
N LYS A 63 0.73 8.95 -3.26
CA LYS A 63 0.33 10.07 -4.10
C LYS A 63 1.31 10.32 -5.25
N ALA A 64 2.61 10.31 -4.97
CA ALA A 64 3.64 10.50 -6.00
C ALA A 64 3.63 9.37 -7.05
N ARG A 65 3.35 8.13 -6.66
CA ARG A 65 3.21 6.99 -7.58
C ARG A 65 2.00 7.15 -8.50
N VAL A 66 0.90 7.66 -7.97
CA VAL A 66 -0.35 7.88 -8.71
C VAL A 66 -0.22 9.04 -9.69
N GLU A 67 0.34 10.16 -9.25
CA GLU A 67 0.52 11.36 -10.09
C GLU A 67 1.67 11.22 -11.10
N GLY A 68 2.63 10.33 -10.85
CA GLY A 68 3.77 10.08 -11.73
C GLY A 68 3.51 9.07 -12.87
N ARG A 69 2.30 8.53 -12.98
CA ARG A 69 1.88 7.61 -14.06
C ARG A 69 1.17 8.36 -15.20
#